data_AF-A0AAV9P3N5-F1
#
_entry.id   AF-A0AAV9P3N5-F1
#
_cell.length_a   1.000
_cell.length_b   1.000
_cell.length_c   1.000
_cell.angle_alpha   90.00
_cell.angle_beta   90.00
_cell.angle_gamma   90.00
#
_symmetry.space_group_name_H-M   'P 1'
#
loop_
_entity.id
_entity.type
_entity.pdbx_description
1 polymer ?
#
loop_
_entity_poly.entity_id
_entity_poly.type
_entity_poly.pdbx_seq_one_letter_code
_entity_poly.pdbx_strand_id
1 'polypeptide(L)'
;MRQSTIFTSLLAAASSAVAQSSSGAAPSRIALSSSASSFAASSSSAAPQTSGNASIPSGGYGTQSVTVLLENAAMGDEAMISFQRVENRISGRPSGSAGPFTTVEISVGQDANQALRCQVLDDAGMPIAATRGPNFDNFDPPAFVNHVVCDPAFVGKGFDLTVTLQNADTKVGRQTFFPNFIGRTTLPPTGGSGPFKTVAVFVGQNADPAIRCQLNDASGNAIVATRGTNVDTTFSDAQKGAWTFQQPDAEVAEIICDPALVAAPQ
;
A
#
# COMPACT_ATOMS: atom_id res chain seq x y z
N MET A 1 13.00 -2.65 -69.45
CA MET A 1 13.30 -1.26 -69.85
C MET A 1 12.37 -0.34 -69.07
N ARG A 2 12.94 0.66 -68.37
CA ARG A 2 12.43 2.05 -68.10
C ARG A 2 10.97 2.19 -67.61
N GLN A 3 10.58 2.91 -66.55
CA GLN A 3 11.05 4.08 -65.77
C GLN A 3 10.25 4.05 -64.43
N SER A 4 10.79 4.29 -63.23
CA SER A 4 11.29 5.53 -62.60
C SER A 4 10.28 6.66 -62.36
N THR A 5 10.38 7.22 -61.15
CA THR A 5 10.01 8.57 -60.64
C THR A 5 8.72 8.60 -59.81
N ILE A 6 8.71 8.58 -58.46
CA ILE A 6 9.26 9.46 -57.38
C ILE A 6 8.48 10.79 -57.20
N PHE A 7 8.26 11.11 -55.92
CA PHE A 7 8.10 12.41 -55.22
C PHE A 7 6.67 12.79 -54.78
N THR A 8 6.35 13.39 -53.64
CA THR A 8 6.85 13.67 -52.25
C THR A 8 5.83 14.69 -51.70
N SER A 9 5.78 14.88 -50.38
CA SER A 9 5.42 16.14 -49.69
C SER A 9 3.93 16.46 -49.52
N LEU A 10 3.45 17.15 -48.48
CA LEU A 10 3.91 17.56 -47.13
C LEU A 10 2.75 18.42 -46.56
N LEU A 11 2.59 18.45 -45.24
CA LEU A 11 2.10 19.58 -44.41
C LEU A 11 0.70 20.21 -44.69
N ALA A 12 -0.14 20.30 -43.64
CA ALA A 12 -0.25 21.51 -42.80
C ALA A 12 -1.48 21.45 -41.86
N ALA A 13 -1.25 21.88 -40.62
CA ALA A 13 -2.27 22.16 -39.60
C ALA A 13 -2.94 23.53 -39.84
N ALA A 14 -4.17 23.72 -39.37
CA ALA A 14 -4.66 25.04 -38.97
C ALA A 14 -5.78 24.94 -37.92
N SER A 15 -5.61 25.77 -36.89
CA SER A 15 -6.41 25.98 -35.70
C SER A 15 -7.80 26.56 -35.99
N SER A 16 -8.74 26.38 -35.05
CA SER A 16 -9.84 27.33 -34.84
C SER A 16 -10.18 27.38 -33.36
N ALA A 17 -10.00 28.58 -32.79
CA ALA A 17 -10.40 28.96 -31.46
C ALA A 17 -11.90 29.24 -31.41
N VAL A 18 -12.55 28.89 -30.30
CA VAL A 18 -13.81 29.51 -29.87
C VAL A 18 -13.66 29.90 -28.41
N ALA A 19 -13.67 31.19 -28.16
CA ALA A 19 -13.86 31.77 -26.84
C ALA A 19 -15.35 32.01 -26.62
N GLN A 20 -15.85 31.68 -25.42
CA GLN A 20 -17.07 32.29 -24.89
C GLN A 20 -16.98 32.39 -23.36
N SER A 21 -17.09 33.63 -22.89
CA SER A 21 -17.21 34.02 -21.48
C SER A 21 -18.67 34.17 -21.09
N SER A 22 -19.04 33.79 -19.86
CA SER A 22 -19.88 34.65 -18.99
C SER A 22 -20.07 34.05 -17.58
N SER A 23 -19.63 34.85 -16.61
CA SER A 23 -20.25 35.18 -15.30
C SER A 23 -21.13 34.18 -14.55
N GLY A 24 -20.77 33.92 -13.28
CA GLY A 24 -21.75 33.56 -12.25
C GLY A 24 -21.17 33.02 -10.94
N ALA A 25 -21.13 33.88 -9.91
CA ALA A 25 -21.18 33.59 -8.47
C ALA A 25 -20.05 32.75 -7.79
N ALA A 26 -19.28 33.42 -6.93
CA ALA A 26 -18.68 32.84 -5.73
C ALA A 26 -19.79 32.54 -4.67
N PRO A 27 -19.56 31.79 -3.57
CA PRO A 27 -18.29 31.28 -3.06
C PRO A 27 -18.32 29.77 -2.75
N SER A 28 -17.19 29.09 -2.86
CA SER A 28 -16.99 27.84 -2.14
C SER A 28 -15.56 27.81 -1.64
N ARG A 29 -15.46 27.89 -0.32
CA ARG A 29 -14.23 27.75 0.44
C ARG A 29 -13.51 26.52 -0.11
N ILE A 30 -12.32 26.72 -0.64
CA ILE A 30 -11.35 25.64 -0.79
C ILE A 30 -11.10 25.18 0.64
N ALA A 31 -11.78 24.12 1.06
CA ALA A 31 -11.28 23.31 2.14
C ALA A 31 -9.95 22.76 1.61
N LEU A 32 -8.84 23.37 2.04
CA LEU A 32 -7.60 22.63 2.11
C LEU A 32 -7.94 21.43 2.98
N SER A 33 -8.19 20.27 2.36
CA SER A 33 -8.10 19.02 3.09
C SER A 33 -6.62 18.84 3.39
N SER A 34 -6.19 19.46 4.49
CA SER A 34 -4.94 19.18 5.18
C SER A 34 -4.92 17.67 5.42
N SER A 35 -4.27 17.00 4.48
CA SER A 35 -4.28 15.56 4.34
C SER A 35 -3.33 15.00 5.38
N ALA A 36 -3.83 14.84 6.61
CA ALA A 36 -3.10 14.13 7.65
C ALA A 36 -2.68 12.77 7.09
N SER A 37 -1.37 12.55 7.01
CA SER A 37 -0.82 11.31 6.47
C SER A 37 -0.56 10.38 7.64
N SER A 38 -1.38 9.33 7.77
CA SER A 38 -1.12 8.20 8.65
C SER A 38 -0.35 7.15 7.85
N PHE A 39 0.86 6.82 8.30
CA PHE A 39 1.74 5.91 7.57
C PHE A 39 1.63 4.50 8.18
N ALA A 40 1.48 3.51 7.30
CA ALA A 40 1.59 2.10 7.67
C ALA A 40 3.05 1.68 7.65
N ALA A 41 3.49 1.01 8.72
CA ALA A 41 4.86 0.53 8.85
C ALA A 41 5.22 -0.47 7.73
N SER A 42 6.47 -0.40 7.28
CA SER A 42 7.07 -1.40 6.41
C SER A 42 7.56 -2.55 7.29
N SER A 43 7.05 -3.76 7.08
CA SER A 43 7.58 -4.98 7.72
C SER A 43 8.85 -5.42 6.99
N SER A 44 9.97 -4.71 7.20
CA SER A 44 11.25 -5.12 6.63
C SER A 44 11.82 -6.33 7.39
N SER A 45 11.49 -7.53 6.91
CA SER A 45 12.23 -8.76 7.17
C SER A 45 13.17 -9.08 6.00
N ALA A 46 14.14 -8.19 5.74
CA ALA A 46 15.43 -8.49 5.13
C ALA A 46 16.16 -7.19 4.78
N ALA A 47 17.39 -7.05 5.27
CA ALA A 47 18.32 -6.01 4.83
C ALA A 47 18.69 -6.18 3.35
N PRO A 48 19.02 -5.06 2.67
CA PRO A 48 20.25 -5.02 1.91
C PRO A 48 21.14 -3.89 2.44
N GLN A 49 22.32 -4.27 2.94
CA GLN A 49 23.41 -3.33 3.12
C GLN A 49 23.94 -2.89 1.75
N THR A 50 24.08 -1.58 1.54
CA THR A 50 25.30 -1.01 0.96
C THR A 50 25.48 0.46 1.34
N SER A 51 26.51 0.68 2.16
CA SER A 51 27.42 1.83 2.25
C SER A 51 26.84 3.24 2.46
N GLY A 52 26.52 3.51 3.71
CA GLY A 52 26.67 4.80 4.39
C GLY A 52 26.79 4.46 5.86
N ASN A 53 27.84 4.91 6.53
CA ASN A 53 28.32 4.36 7.80
C ASN A 53 27.41 4.76 8.99
N ALA A 54 26.16 4.31 9.03
CA ALA A 54 25.28 4.39 10.19
C ALA A 54 25.32 3.04 10.93
N SER A 55 26.05 3.02 12.04
CA SER A 55 26.06 1.87 12.93
C SER A 55 24.74 1.85 13.68
N ILE A 56 23.79 1.03 13.23
CA ILE A 56 22.62 0.67 14.04
C ILE A 56 23.16 0.13 15.38
N PRO A 57 22.86 0.73 16.54
CA PRO A 57 23.31 0.19 17.81
C PRO A 57 22.70 -1.21 17.98
N SER A 58 23.57 -2.21 18.03
CA SER A 58 23.24 -3.64 18.21
C SER A 58 22.79 -3.95 19.65
N GLY A 59 21.95 -3.10 20.24
CA GLY A 59 21.29 -3.32 21.52
C GLY A 59 19.87 -3.79 21.26
N GLY A 60 19.56 -5.04 21.63
CA GLY A 60 18.31 -5.72 21.33
C GLY A 60 17.06 -4.87 21.53
N TYR A 61 16.50 -4.39 20.43
CA TYR A 61 15.13 -3.92 20.37
C TYR A 61 14.25 -5.16 20.54
N GLY A 62 13.60 -5.27 21.70
CA GLY A 62 12.72 -6.39 22.00
C GLY A 62 11.67 -6.54 20.91
N THR A 63 11.21 -7.76 20.67
CA THR A 63 10.22 -8.08 19.63
C THR A 63 8.94 -7.24 19.70
N GLN A 64 8.66 -6.58 20.83
CA GLN A 64 7.53 -5.68 21.07
C GLN A 64 7.86 -4.17 20.98
N SER A 65 8.75 -3.74 20.06
CA SER A 65 9.12 -2.33 19.91
C SER A 65 8.58 -1.68 18.64
N VAL A 66 8.41 -0.36 18.66
CA VAL A 66 8.26 0.47 17.44
C VAL A 66 9.42 1.44 17.37
N THR A 67 10.10 1.49 16.23
CA THR A 67 11.21 2.41 15.98
C THR A 67 10.85 3.33 14.83
N VAL A 68 11.13 4.62 14.99
CA VAL A 68 10.96 5.64 13.95
C VAL A 68 12.31 6.31 13.75
N LEU A 69 12.80 6.26 12.52
CA LEU A 69 14.05 6.85 12.08
C LEU A 69 13.74 8.03 11.16
N LEU A 70 14.36 9.16 11.43
CA LEU A 70 14.24 10.40 10.67
C LEU A 70 15.63 10.76 10.15
N GLU A 71 15.77 11.01 8.86
CA GLU A 71 17.06 11.28 8.25
C GLU A 71 17.00 12.48 7.28
N ASN A 72 18.08 13.23 7.27
CA ASN A 72 18.46 14.12 6.18
C ASN A 72 19.88 13.79 5.74
N ALA A 73 19.99 12.87 4.78
CA ALA A 73 21.27 12.40 4.25
C ALA A 73 22.15 13.53 3.70
N ALA A 74 21.55 14.61 3.19
CA ALA A 74 22.28 15.75 2.66
C ALA A 74 22.96 16.60 3.75
N MET A 75 22.42 16.57 4.98
CA MET A 75 22.92 17.36 6.12
C MET A 75 23.61 16.50 7.18
N GLY A 76 23.50 15.17 7.10
CA GLY A 76 24.02 14.25 8.12
C GLY A 76 23.23 14.29 9.43
N ASP A 77 22.01 14.83 9.39
CA ASP A 77 21.11 14.88 10.55
C ASP A 77 20.31 13.58 10.62
N GLU A 78 20.40 12.90 11.76
CA GLU A 78 19.66 11.69 12.06
C GLU A 78 18.99 11.85 13.43
N ALA A 79 17.74 11.43 13.53
CA ALA A 79 17.05 11.34 14.80
C ALA A 79 16.24 10.07 14.90
N MET A 80 16.27 9.45 16.07
CA MET A 80 15.57 8.19 16.32
C MET A 80 14.61 8.33 17.49
N ILE A 81 13.49 7.60 17.40
CA ILE A 81 12.54 7.39 18.49
C ILE A 81 12.31 5.89 18.59
N SER A 82 12.41 5.33 19.78
CA SER A 82 12.08 3.92 20.02
C SER A 82 11.13 3.79 21.21
N PHE A 83 10.10 2.98 21.02
CA PHE A 83 9.06 2.69 22.01
C PHE A 83 9.12 1.20 22.35
N GLN A 84 9.02 0.87 23.64
CA GLN A 84 8.98 -0.52 24.12
C GLN A 84 7.61 -0.84 24.70
N ARG A 85 7.17 -2.10 24.56
CA ARG A 85 5.88 -2.62 25.06
C ARG A 85 4.68 -1.84 24.50
N VAL A 86 4.56 -1.87 23.18
CA VAL A 86 3.58 -1.05 22.46
C VAL A 86 2.29 -1.83 22.21
N GLU A 87 1.40 -1.83 23.21
CA GLU A 87 0.06 -2.43 23.09
C GLU A 87 -0.98 -1.39 22.63
N ASN A 88 -0.77 -0.10 22.95
CA ASN A 88 -1.71 1.00 22.78
C ASN A 88 -1.06 2.23 22.13
N ARG A 89 -1.79 3.34 22.08
CA ARG A 89 -1.30 4.66 21.68
C ARG A 89 -0.02 5.05 22.44
N ILE A 90 0.99 5.42 21.68
CA ILE A 90 2.29 5.90 22.16
C ILE A 90 2.65 7.20 21.47
N SER A 91 3.47 8.01 22.13
CA SER A 91 3.98 9.22 21.51
C SER A 91 5.30 9.66 22.11
N GLY A 92 6.15 10.27 21.30
CA GLY A 92 7.50 10.66 21.72
C GLY A 92 8.10 11.71 20.80
N ARG A 93 9.17 12.35 21.28
CA ARG A 93 9.94 13.32 20.51
C ARG A 93 11.21 12.67 19.94
N PRO A 94 11.66 13.09 18.75
CA PRO A 94 12.97 12.70 18.22
C PRO A 94 14.07 12.97 19.24
N SER A 95 15.00 12.03 19.39
CA SER A 95 16.25 12.31 20.11
C SER A 95 17.17 13.13 19.18
N GLY A 96 17.60 14.31 19.62
CA GLY A 96 18.50 15.17 18.85
C GLY A 96 17.81 16.39 18.22
N SER A 97 18.17 16.69 16.96
CA SER A 97 17.61 17.82 16.20
C SER A 97 16.15 17.58 15.82
N ALA A 98 15.38 18.65 15.65
CA ALA A 98 14.03 18.58 15.09
C ALA A 98 14.03 18.58 13.55
N GLY A 99 15.20 18.53 12.90
CA GLY A 99 15.35 18.52 11.45
C GLY A 99 16.03 19.77 10.89
N PRO A 100 15.90 20.04 9.58
CA PRO A 100 14.91 19.45 8.67
C PRO A 100 15.24 18.01 8.28
N PHE A 101 14.24 17.15 8.20
CA PHE A 101 14.33 15.76 7.73
C PHE A 101 13.76 15.62 6.32
N THR A 102 14.35 14.74 5.51
CA THR A 102 13.88 14.42 4.17
C THR A 102 13.15 13.08 4.09
N THR A 103 13.40 12.20 5.05
CA THR A 103 12.86 10.84 5.04
C THR A 103 12.39 10.43 6.42
N VAL A 104 11.42 9.51 6.46
CA VAL A 104 10.99 8.81 7.65
C VAL A 104 10.86 7.32 7.36
N GLU A 105 11.41 6.50 8.25
CA GLU A 105 11.23 5.05 8.27
C GLU A 105 10.57 4.66 9.60
N ILE A 106 9.56 3.78 9.53
CA ILE A 106 8.85 3.25 10.69
C ILE A 106 8.97 1.73 10.66
N SER A 107 9.62 1.17 11.68
CA SER A 107 9.78 -0.28 11.87
C SER A 107 8.97 -0.74 13.08
N VAL A 108 8.15 -1.77 12.91
CA VAL A 108 7.34 -2.39 13.98
C VAL A 108 7.88 -3.79 14.24
N GLY A 109 8.22 -4.07 15.50
CA GLY A 109 8.73 -5.36 15.94
C GLY A 109 7.69 -6.46 15.76
N GLN A 110 8.14 -7.71 15.57
CA GLN A 110 7.28 -8.84 15.21
C GLN A 110 6.16 -9.13 16.23
N ASP A 111 6.43 -8.92 17.53
CA ASP A 111 5.48 -9.12 18.62
C ASP A 111 4.78 -7.81 19.04
N ALA A 112 5.07 -6.68 18.38
CA ALA A 112 4.36 -5.44 18.62
C ALA A 112 2.99 -5.44 17.93
N ASN A 113 2.10 -4.52 18.35
CA ASN A 113 0.79 -4.38 17.74
C ASN A 113 0.92 -3.90 16.28
N GLN A 114 0.77 -4.83 15.32
CA GLN A 114 0.88 -4.55 13.88
C GLN A 114 -0.23 -3.62 13.34
N ALA A 115 -1.27 -3.33 14.14
CA ALA A 115 -2.28 -2.34 13.79
C ALA A 115 -1.82 -0.89 14.04
N LEU A 116 -0.67 -0.69 14.70
CA LEU A 116 -0.14 0.65 14.93
C LEU A 116 0.12 1.37 13.60
N ARG A 117 -0.33 2.61 13.53
CA ARG A 117 0.05 3.56 12.47
C ARG A 117 0.63 4.78 13.15
N CYS A 118 1.64 5.38 12.54
CA CYS A 118 2.29 6.56 13.09
C CYS A 118 1.98 7.80 12.26
N GLN A 119 1.84 8.93 12.95
CA GLN A 119 1.80 10.26 12.39
C GLN A 119 2.98 11.06 12.92
N VAL A 120 3.66 11.75 12.01
CA VAL A 120 4.74 12.67 12.32
C VAL A 120 4.15 14.07 12.37
N LEU A 121 4.41 14.82 13.44
CA LEU A 121 3.80 16.12 13.73
C LEU A 121 4.87 17.23 13.79
N ASP A 122 4.49 18.42 13.34
CA ASP A 122 5.29 19.64 13.47
C ASP A 122 5.19 20.26 14.88
N ASP A 123 5.79 21.44 15.07
CA ASP A 123 5.78 22.18 16.35
C ASP A 123 4.40 22.70 16.75
N ALA A 124 3.50 22.90 15.78
CA ALA A 124 2.10 23.21 15.99
C ALA A 124 1.24 21.98 16.31
N GLY A 125 1.81 20.77 16.27
CA GLY A 125 1.11 19.52 16.49
C GLY A 125 0.29 19.06 15.28
N MET A 126 0.52 19.65 14.10
CA MET A 126 -0.15 19.30 12.86
C MET A 126 0.58 18.14 12.16
N PRO A 127 -0.14 17.17 11.58
CA PRO A 127 0.49 16.08 10.84
C PRO A 127 1.21 16.56 9.59
N ILE A 128 2.44 16.10 9.43
CA ILE A 128 3.29 16.35 8.27
C ILE A 128 2.97 15.32 7.19
N ALA A 129 2.75 15.78 5.96
CA ALA A 129 2.56 14.91 4.82
C ALA A 129 3.90 14.40 4.29
N ALA A 130 3.96 13.12 3.98
CA ALA A 130 5.08 12.48 3.31
C ALA A 130 4.54 11.67 2.14
N THR A 131 5.36 11.51 1.12
CA THR A 131 5.07 10.69 -0.05
C THR A 131 5.74 9.34 0.14
N ARG A 132 5.01 8.25 -0.04
CA ARG A 132 5.58 6.91 0.11
C ARG A 132 6.64 6.63 -0.96
N GLY A 133 7.86 6.36 -0.53
CA GLY A 133 8.95 5.93 -1.38
C GLY A 133 9.11 4.40 -1.40
N PRO A 134 10.04 3.88 -2.22
CA PRO A 134 10.25 2.44 -2.37
C PRO A 134 10.82 1.77 -1.10
N ASN A 135 11.53 2.53 -0.26
CA ASN A 135 12.18 2.01 0.96
C ASN A 135 11.79 2.80 2.22
N PHE A 136 11.56 4.10 2.09
CA PHE A 136 11.19 5.02 3.17
C PHE A 136 10.19 6.05 2.64
N ASP A 137 9.43 6.70 3.52
CA ASP A 137 8.53 7.78 3.13
C ASP A 137 9.33 9.11 3.06
N ASN A 138 9.09 9.92 2.02
CA ASN A 138 9.84 11.15 1.74
C ASN A 138 9.03 12.39 2.12
N PHE A 139 9.64 13.32 2.84
CA PHE A 139 9.13 14.68 3.04
C PHE A 139 9.58 15.56 1.87
N ASP A 140 8.61 16.10 1.13
CA ASP A 140 8.86 17.13 0.10
C ASP A 140 7.85 18.28 0.27
N PRO A 141 8.28 19.45 0.76
CA PRO A 141 9.65 19.83 1.12
C PRO A 141 10.17 19.16 2.41
N PRO A 142 11.49 19.23 2.72
CA PRO A 142 12.05 18.76 3.98
C PRO A 142 11.32 19.36 5.19
N ALA A 143 11.07 18.56 6.22
CA ALA A 143 10.15 18.90 7.30
C ALA A 143 10.82 18.90 8.68
N PHE A 144 10.36 19.80 9.56
CA PHE A 144 10.75 19.82 10.96
C PHE A 144 9.79 18.96 11.78
N VAL A 145 10.31 17.93 12.43
CA VAL A 145 9.53 16.97 13.21
C VAL A 145 9.68 17.28 14.68
N ASN A 146 8.57 17.64 15.33
CA ASN A 146 8.54 17.87 16.77
C ASN A 146 8.17 16.60 17.54
N HIS A 147 7.19 15.85 17.01
CA HIS A 147 6.56 14.78 17.76
C HIS A 147 6.09 13.66 16.84
N VAL A 148 6.15 12.43 17.31
CA VAL A 148 5.57 11.28 16.62
C VAL A 148 4.56 10.63 17.54
N VAL A 149 3.38 10.38 17.01
CA VAL A 149 2.31 9.64 17.70
C VAL A 149 2.08 8.37 16.90
N CYS A 150 2.04 7.22 17.56
CA CYS A 150 1.55 5.99 16.96
C CYS A 150 0.33 5.51 17.72
N ASP A 151 -0.76 5.25 17.00
CA ASP A 151 -2.05 4.91 17.58
C ASP A 151 -2.69 3.83 16.70
N PRO A 152 -3.19 2.71 17.25
CA PRO A 152 -3.96 1.75 16.45
C PRO A 152 -5.29 2.36 15.94
N ALA A 153 -5.79 3.44 16.54
CA ALA A 153 -6.95 4.18 16.07
C ALA A 153 -6.61 5.11 14.89
N PHE A 154 -5.33 5.31 14.57
CA PHE A 154 -4.96 5.96 13.32
C PHE A 154 -5.30 5.04 12.17
N VAL A 155 -6.49 5.25 11.64
CA VAL A 155 -6.96 4.64 10.41
C VAL A 155 -5.93 4.98 9.33
N GLY A 156 -5.17 3.98 8.88
CA GLY A 156 -4.32 4.15 7.71
C GLY A 156 -5.18 4.67 6.56
N LYS A 157 -4.64 5.48 5.66
CA LYS A 157 -5.35 5.70 4.39
C LYS A 157 -5.51 4.32 3.77
N GLY A 158 -6.73 3.77 3.84
CA GLY A 158 -7.02 2.49 3.25
C GLY A 158 -6.70 2.54 1.77
N PHE A 159 -6.37 1.40 1.19
CA PHE A 159 -6.22 1.27 -0.25
C PHE A 159 -7.36 0.45 -0.78
N ASP A 160 -7.63 0.59 -2.06
CA ASP A 160 -8.64 -0.22 -2.71
C ASP A 160 -8.05 -1.58 -3.08
N LEU A 161 -8.76 -2.64 -2.72
CA LEU A 161 -8.44 -4.01 -3.09
C LEU A 161 -9.61 -4.59 -3.88
N THR A 162 -9.30 -5.32 -4.95
CA THR A 162 -10.30 -5.98 -5.78
C THR A 162 -9.95 -7.45 -5.94
N VAL A 163 -10.90 -8.33 -5.65
CA VAL A 163 -10.78 -9.76 -5.94
C VAL A 163 -11.69 -10.09 -7.13
N THR A 164 -11.10 -10.58 -8.20
CA THR A 164 -11.80 -10.99 -9.42
C THR A 164 -11.84 -12.51 -9.52
N LEU A 165 -13.04 -13.06 -9.64
CA LEU A 165 -13.30 -14.48 -9.84
C LEU A 165 -13.82 -14.71 -11.25
N GLN A 166 -13.29 -15.72 -11.96
CA GLN A 166 -13.71 -15.99 -13.34
C GLN A 166 -13.84 -17.48 -13.65
N ASN A 167 -14.78 -17.78 -14.54
CA ASN A 167 -14.94 -19.04 -15.25
C ASN A 167 -15.18 -18.72 -16.73
N ALA A 168 -14.15 -18.89 -17.55
CA ALA A 168 -14.19 -18.54 -18.97
C ALA A 168 -15.17 -19.42 -19.76
N ASP A 169 -15.32 -20.69 -19.35
CA ASP A 169 -16.17 -21.66 -20.06
C ASP A 169 -17.66 -21.31 -19.97
N THR A 170 -18.07 -20.81 -18.81
CA THR A 170 -19.45 -20.36 -18.55
C THR A 170 -19.63 -18.85 -18.73
N LYS A 171 -18.56 -18.13 -19.12
CA LYS A 171 -18.52 -16.66 -19.23
C LYS A 171 -18.96 -15.95 -17.95
N VAL A 172 -18.71 -16.57 -16.79
CA VAL A 172 -19.01 -15.99 -15.49
C VAL A 172 -17.77 -15.23 -15.00
N GLY A 173 -17.94 -13.94 -14.73
CA GLY A 173 -16.94 -13.11 -14.08
C GLY A 173 -17.58 -12.30 -12.96
N ARG A 174 -16.94 -12.25 -11.80
CA ARG A 174 -17.38 -11.48 -10.61
C ARG A 174 -16.21 -10.71 -10.03
N GLN A 175 -16.50 -9.53 -9.49
CA GLN A 175 -15.52 -8.69 -8.82
C GLN A 175 -16.08 -8.27 -7.47
N THR A 176 -15.31 -8.52 -6.42
CA THR A 176 -15.61 -8.03 -5.08
C THR A 176 -14.64 -6.92 -4.75
N PHE A 177 -15.20 -5.74 -4.43
CA PHE A 177 -14.45 -4.55 -4.12
C PHE A 177 -14.37 -4.34 -2.61
N PHE A 178 -13.17 -4.03 -2.13
CA PHE A 178 -12.85 -3.73 -0.74
C PHE A 178 -12.40 -2.27 -0.66
N PRO A 179 -13.35 -1.33 -0.49
CA PRO A 179 -13.03 0.09 -0.41
C PRO A 179 -12.26 0.39 0.87
N ASN A 180 -11.24 1.25 0.77
CA ASN A 180 -10.45 1.69 1.93
C ASN A 180 -10.00 0.51 2.82
N PHE A 181 -9.46 -0.56 2.24
CA PHE A 181 -8.98 -1.71 2.97
C PHE A 181 -7.80 -1.35 3.88
N ILE A 182 -7.85 -1.77 5.14
CA ILE A 182 -6.88 -1.38 6.19
C ILE A 182 -6.38 -2.59 6.99
N GLY A 183 -7.13 -3.69 6.99
CA GLY A 183 -6.89 -4.87 7.80
C GLY A 183 -7.83 -6.00 7.42
N ARG A 184 -7.85 -7.07 8.23
CA ARG A 184 -8.68 -8.26 7.97
C ARG A 184 -10.12 -7.89 7.63
N THR A 185 -10.55 -8.27 6.44
CA THR A 185 -11.90 -8.05 5.95
C THR A 185 -12.40 -9.33 5.30
N THR A 186 -13.61 -9.72 5.68
CA THR A 186 -14.34 -10.85 5.11
C THR A 186 -15.51 -10.32 4.30
N LEU A 187 -15.64 -10.74 3.04
CA LEU A 187 -16.82 -10.47 2.21
C LEU A 187 -17.21 -11.71 1.40
N PRO A 188 -18.51 -11.92 1.12
CA PRO A 188 -18.91 -12.90 0.11
C PRO A 188 -18.56 -12.41 -1.30
N PRO A 189 -18.43 -13.31 -2.29
CA PRO A 189 -18.30 -12.91 -3.67
C PRO A 189 -19.54 -12.15 -4.16
N THR A 190 -19.31 -11.00 -4.78
CA THR A 190 -20.39 -10.18 -5.32
C THR A 190 -21.04 -10.90 -6.51
N GLY A 191 -22.37 -10.99 -6.54
CA GLY A 191 -23.11 -11.56 -7.67
C GLY A 191 -23.14 -13.08 -7.74
N GLY A 192 -22.80 -13.78 -6.66
CA GLY A 192 -23.00 -15.22 -6.48
C GLY A 192 -21.71 -16.00 -6.24
N SER A 193 -21.88 -17.24 -5.77
CA SER A 193 -20.81 -18.09 -5.25
C SER A 193 -20.02 -18.87 -6.31
N GLY A 194 -20.45 -18.88 -7.57
CA GLY A 194 -19.73 -19.60 -8.63
C GLY A 194 -20.68 -20.35 -9.58
N PRO A 195 -20.17 -21.34 -10.33
CA PRO A 195 -18.82 -21.93 -10.23
C PRO A 195 -17.71 -21.05 -10.83
N PHE A 196 -16.54 -21.06 -10.19
CA PHE A 196 -15.35 -20.32 -10.62
C PHE A 196 -14.17 -21.25 -10.91
N LYS A 197 -13.22 -20.80 -11.74
CA LYS A 197 -11.99 -21.54 -12.08
C LYS A 197 -10.71 -20.77 -11.78
N THR A 198 -10.80 -19.45 -11.65
CA THR A 198 -9.64 -18.60 -11.41
C THR A 198 -9.95 -17.50 -10.41
N VAL A 199 -8.91 -17.04 -9.72
CA VAL A 199 -8.94 -15.85 -8.86
C VAL A 199 -7.77 -14.93 -9.20
N ALA A 200 -8.03 -13.65 -9.35
CA ALA A 200 -7.02 -12.61 -9.40
C ALA A 200 -7.25 -11.62 -8.27
N VAL A 201 -6.20 -11.33 -7.50
CA VAL A 201 -6.21 -10.28 -6.49
C VAL A 201 -5.52 -9.08 -7.13
N PHE A 202 -6.12 -7.91 -7.02
CA PHE A 202 -5.55 -6.65 -7.46
C PHE A 202 -5.49 -5.70 -6.27
N VAL A 203 -4.30 -5.18 -6.00
CA VAL A 203 -4.09 -4.18 -4.96
C VAL A 203 -3.73 -2.85 -5.64
N GLY A 204 -4.26 -1.73 -5.13
CA GLY A 204 -3.94 -0.41 -5.68
C GLY A 204 -2.43 -0.11 -5.67
N GLN A 205 -1.97 0.82 -6.52
CA GLN A 205 -0.53 1.13 -6.68
C GLN A 205 0.22 1.52 -5.40
N ASN A 206 -0.50 1.93 -4.35
CA ASN A 206 0.06 2.35 -3.06
C ASN A 206 -0.05 1.28 -1.97
N ALA A 207 -0.53 0.08 -2.31
CA ALA A 207 -0.72 -1.04 -1.40
C ALA A 207 0.49 -2.00 -1.45
N ASP A 208 0.71 -2.72 -0.35
CA ASP A 208 1.71 -3.78 -0.31
C ASP A 208 1.31 -4.94 -1.27
N PRO A 209 2.12 -5.26 -2.30
CA PRO A 209 1.83 -6.35 -3.22
C PRO A 209 1.84 -7.73 -2.55
N ALA A 210 2.35 -7.84 -1.33
CA ALA A 210 2.35 -9.07 -0.54
C ALA A 210 1.00 -9.37 0.12
N ILE A 211 0.05 -8.43 0.15
CA ILE A 211 -1.28 -8.65 0.74
C ILE A 211 -1.95 -9.85 0.09
N ARG A 212 -2.49 -10.73 0.94
CA ARG A 212 -3.09 -12.00 0.52
C ARG A 212 -4.56 -12.05 0.86
N CYS A 213 -5.29 -12.78 0.03
CA CYS A 213 -6.66 -13.18 0.29
C CYS A 213 -6.77 -14.70 0.28
N GLN A 214 -7.50 -15.26 1.24
CA GLN A 214 -7.93 -16.65 1.26
C GLN A 214 -9.38 -16.72 0.79
N LEU A 215 -9.71 -17.75 0.01
CA LEU A 215 -11.08 -18.03 -0.39
C LEU A 215 -11.52 -19.31 0.30
N ASN A 216 -12.72 -19.29 0.88
CA ASN A 216 -13.31 -20.48 1.50
C ASN A 216 -14.56 -20.93 0.75
N ASP A 217 -14.77 -22.25 0.73
CA ASP A 217 -16.01 -22.87 0.28
C ASP A 217 -17.13 -22.72 1.33
N ALA A 218 -18.34 -23.20 1.00
CA ALA A 218 -19.49 -23.15 1.91
C ALA A 218 -19.31 -24.00 3.19
N SER A 219 -18.34 -24.90 3.22
CA SER A 219 -17.97 -25.71 4.39
C SER A 219 -16.88 -25.05 5.24
N GLY A 220 -16.37 -23.89 4.81
CA GLY A 220 -15.28 -23.17 5.49
C GLY A 220 -13.88 -23.68 5.15
N ASN A 221 -13.73 -24.58 4.16
CA ASN A 221 -12.42 -25.06 3.74
C ASN A 221 -11.78 -24.07 2.78
N ALA A 222 -10.48 -23.85 2.94
CA ALA A 222 -9.72 -23.01 2.03
C ALA A 222 -9.60 -23.66 0.65
N ILE A 223 -9.88 -22.90 -0.40
CA ILE A 223 -9.76 -23.34 -1.78
C ILE A 223 -8.28 -23.33 -2.17
N VAL A 224 -7.83 -24.41 -2.80
CA VAL A 224 -6.45 -24.53 -3.30
C VAL A 224 -6.35 -24.05 -4.74
N ALA A 225 -5.37 -23.21 -5.02
CA ALA A 225 -5.09 -22.74 -6.38
C ALA A 225 -3.60 -22.86 -6.74
N THR A 226 -3.34 -22.89 -8.03
CA THR A 226 -2.00 -23.00 -8.61
C THR A 226 -1.69 -21.79 -9.48
N ARG A 227 -0.46 -21.27 -9.38
CA ARG A 227 0.07 -20.22 -10.27
C ARG A 227 1.53 -20.51 -10.61
N GLY A 228 1.77 -20.97 -11.83
CA GLY A 228 3.06 -21.52 -12.23
C GLY A 228 3.35 -22.79 -11.43
N THR A 229 4.49 -22.83 -10.73
CA THR A 229 4.89 -23.94 -9.86
C THR A 229 4.36 -23.83 -8.44
N ASN A 230 3.70 -22.72 -8.07
CA ASN A 230 3.22 -22.49 -6.71
C ASN A 230 1.81 -23.06 -6.55
N VAL A 231 1.58 -23.81 -5.48
CA VAL A 231 0.28 -24.27 -5.02
C VAL A 231 0.04 -23.68 -3.63
N ASP A 232 -1.09 -23.01 -3.42
CA ASP A 232 -1.34 -22.26 -2.19
C ASP A 232 -2.85 -22.18 -1.91
N THR A 233 -3.21 -21.82 -0.68
CA THR A 233 -4.59 -21.51 -0.26
C THR A 233 -4.81 -20.02 0.01
N THR A 234 -3.74 -19.24 0.06
CA THR A 234 -3.79 -17.78 0.13
C THR A 234 -3.22 -17.20 -1.16
N PHE A 235 -3.76 -16.09 -1.65
CA PHE A 235 -3.45 -15.56 -2.98
C PHE A 235 -3.10 -14.09 -2.90
N SER A 236 -1.96 -13.71 -3.46
CA SER A 236 -1.60 -12.30 -3.68
C SER A 236 -1.62 -11.96 -5.17
N ASP A 237 -1.73 -10.66 -5.45
CA ASP A 237 -1.51 -10.12 -6.80
C ASP A 237 -0.09 -10.51 -7.26
N ALA A 238 0.93 -10.09 -6.49
CA ALA A 238 2.34 -10.21 -6.83
C ALA A 238 2.67 -9.79 -8.28
N GLN A 239 1.77 -9.04 -8.93
CA GLN A 239 1.84 -8.63 -10.34
C GLN A 239 2.05 -9.80 -11.32
N LYS A 240 1.59 -11.00 -10.95
CA LYS A 240 1.75 -12.24 -11.73
C LYS A 240 0.45 -12.77 -12.33
N GLY A 241 -0.64 -12.01 -12.18
CA GLY A 241 -1.95 -12.37 -12.70
C GLY A 241 -2.65 -13.46 -11.89
N ALA A 242 -3.66 -14.07 -12.53
CA ALA A 242 -4.60 -14.96 -11.88
C ALA A 242 -4.00 -16.30 -11.43
N TRP A 243 -4.56 -16.84 -10.35
CA TRP A 243 -4.40 -18.21 -9.90
C TRP A 243 -5.50 -19.09 -10.49
N THR A 244 -5.18 -20.36 -10.74
CA THR A 244 -6.12 -21.37 -11.26
C THR A 244 -6.49 -22.36 -10.18
N PHE A 245 -7.77 -22.54 -9.89
CA PHE A 245 -8.22 -23.48 -8.87
C PHE A 245 -7.90 -24.92 -9.27
N GLN A 246 -7.44 -25.73 -8.30
CA GLN A 246 -7.19 -27.15 -8.54
C GLN A 246 -8.49 -27.94 -8.69
N GLN A 247 -9.50 -27.58 -7.91
CA GLN A 247 -10.85 -28.06 -8.13
C GLN A 247 -11.50 -27.23 -9.25
N PRO A 248 -11.84 -27.85 -10.40
CA PRO A 248 -12.61 -27.16 -11.41
C PRO A 248 -13.99 -26.83 -10.83
N ASP A 249 -14.52 -25.65 -11.18
CA ASP A 249 -15.87 -25.22 -10.80
C ASP A 249 -16.07 -25.03 -9.29
N ALA A 250 -15.07 -24.47 -8.61
CA ALA A 250 -15.12 -24.18 -7.18
C ALA A 250 -16.22 -23.15 -6.84
N GLU A 251 -16.96 -23.42 -5.77
CA GLU A 251 -17.89 -22.46 -5.16
C GLU A 251 -17.19 -21.71 -4.04
N VAL A 252 -17.15 -20.39 -4.15
CA VAL A 252 -16.58 -19.48 -3.16
C VAL A 252 -17.72 -18.94 -2.31
N ALA A 253 -17.69 -19.19 -1.02
CA ALA A 253 -18.65 -18.62 -0.07
C ALA A 253 -18.09 -17.37 0.60
N GLU A 254 -16.79 -17.34 0.86
CA GLU A 254 -16.13 -16.29 1.63
C GLU A 254 -14.79 -15.89 0.98
N ILE A 255 -14.51 -14.59 0.98
CA ILE A 255 -13.23 -14.01 0.60
C ILE A 255 -12.69 -13.27 1.82
N ILE A 256 -11.58 -13.75 2.37
CA ILE A 256 -10.91 -13.19 3.54
C ILE A 256 -9.61 -12.56 3.07
N CYS A 257 -9.53 -11.24 3.05
CA CYS A 257 -8.29 -10.52 2.80
C CYS A 257 -7.73 -9.99 4.11
N ASP A 258 -6.47 -10.24 4.41
CA ASP A 258 -5.84 -9.85 5.67
C ASP A 258 -4.34 -9.62 5.44
N PRO A 259 -3.78 -8.45 5.84
CA PRO A 259 -2.34 -8.22 5.79
C PRO A 259 -1.51 -9.24 6.58
N ALA A 260 -2.10 -9.92 7.57
CA ALA A 260 -1.42 -10.95 8.35
C ALA A 260 -1.37 -12.33 7.66
N LEU A 261 -2.10 -12.54 6.56
CA LEU A 261 -2.05 -13.81 5.83
C LEU A 261 -0.70 -13.97 5.13
N VAL A 262 -0.01 -15.06 5.47
CA VAL A 262 1.23 -15.49 4.81
C VAL A 262 0.94 -16.53 3.74
N ALA A 263 1.91 -16.81 2.88
CA ALA A 263 1.82 -17.93 1.95
C ALA A 263 1.58 -19.24 2.71
N ALA A 264 0.66 -20.06 2.22
CA ALA A 264 0.30 -21.35 2.80
C ALA A 264 0.44 -22.47 1.74
N PRO A 265 1.69 -22.82 1.36
CA PRO A 265 1.95 -23.79 0.32
C PRO A 265 1.31 -25.14 0.62
N GLN A 266 0.84 -25.83 -0.42
CA GLN A 266 0.31 -27.21 -0.33
C GLN A 266 1.26 -28.22 -0.94
#